data_AF-A0A3B8YWC1-F1
#
_entry.id   AF-A0A3B8YWC1-F1
#
_cell.length_a   1.000
_cell.length_b   1.000
_cell.length_c   1.000
_cell.angle_alpha   90.00
_cell.angle_beta   90.00
_cell.angle_gamma   90.00
#
_symmetry.space_group_name_H-M   'P 1'
#
loop_
_entity.id
_entity.type
_entity.pdbx_description
1 polymer ?
#
loop_
_entity_poly.entity_id
_entity_poly.type
_entity_poly.pdbx_seq_one_letter_code
_entity_poly.pdbx_strand_id
1 'polypeptide(L)'
;MAEPQELDRVRQELLRISKDAGADLAEGALWISVLETPDLPINDYLGWLDRTAADAQRTISRVDAPGLLGMVRDHLKFRGDDQNYYDARNSCLDQVIDRRRGIPITLSLIYLALAIRLGEDAAGVNAPGHFLVRHGDTIVDPFRGALMSRSAFANHLEGLGLPKPSEQ
;
A
#
# COMPACT_ATOMS: atom_id res chain seq x y z
N MET A 1 2.61 12.10 -22.36
CA MET A 1 3.37 12.99 -21.45
C MET A 1 2.39 13.99 -20.90
N ALA A 2 2.33 14.14 -19.58
CA ALA A 2 1.48 15.15 -18.94
C ALA A 2 1.87 16.55 -19.41
N GLU A 3 0.87 17.41 -19.64
CA GLU A 3 1.08 18.81 -19.97
C GLU A 3 1.79 19.53 -18.80
N PRO A 4 2.62 20.57 -19.05
CA PRO A 4 3.35 21.28 -18.00
C PRO A 4 2.47 21.77 -16.85
N GLN A 5 1.23 22.16 -17.15
CA GLN A 5 0.25 22.62 -16.16
C GLN A 5 -0.19 21.49 -15.21
N GLU A 6 -0.31 20.26 -15.71
CA GLU A 6 -0.66 19.09 -14.88
C GLU A 6 0.50 18.69 -13.97
N LEU A 7 1.74 18.75 -14.47
CA LEU A 7 2.92 18.51 -13.64
C LEU A 7 3.03 19.50 -12.48
N ASP A 8 2.76 20.78 -12.73
CA ASP A 8 2.75 21.81 -11.68
C ASP A 8 1.63 21.58 -10.67
N ARG A 9 0.44 21.17 -11.13
CA ARG A 9 -0.69 20.82 -10.28
C ARG A 9 -0.36 19.63 -9.36
N VAL A 10 0.11 18.51 -9.92
CA VAL A 10 0.50 17.32 -9.16
C VAL A 10 1.59 17.67 -8.14
N ARG A 11 2.58 18.46 -8.55
CA ARG A 11 3.65 18.92 -7.65
C ARG A 11 3.12 19.71 -6.46
N GLN A 12 2.20 20.65 -6.69
CA GLN A 12 1.62 21.47 -5.63
C GLN A 12 0.88 20.62 -4.59
N GLU A 13 0.11 19.64 -5.05
CA GLU A 13 -0.65 18.74 -4.18
C GLU A 13 0.27 17.80 -3.38
N LEU A 14 1.28 17.22 -4.02
CA LEU A 14 2.27 16.40 -3.31
C LEU A 14 3.05 17.21 -2.25
N LEU A 15 3.37 18.48 -2.53
CA LEU A 15 4.01 19.37 -1.55
C LEU A 15 3.08 19.75 -0.39
N ARG A 16 1.77 19.87 -0.65
CA ARG A 16 0.77 20.08 0.40
C ARG A 16 0.71 18.85 1.31
N ILE A 17 0.55 17.66 0.72
CA ILE A 17 0.48 16.38 1.43
C ILE A 17 1.74 16.14 2.24
N SER A 18 2.94 16.36 1.68
CA SER A 18 4.19 16.10 2.38
C SER A 18 4.44 16.96 3.62
N LYS A 19 3.75 18.10 3.73
CA LYS A 19 3.88 19.03 4.87
C LYS A 19 2.91 18.72 6.00
N ASP A 20 1.92 17.87 5.74
CA ASP A 20 0.92 17.47 6.71
C ASP A 20 1.23 16.05 7.22
N ALA A 21 1.63 15.95 8.49
CA ALA A 21 1.96 14.68 9.12
C ALA A 21 0.76 13.74 9.28
N GLY A 22 -0.47 14.26 9.13
CA GLY A 22 -1.72 13.48 9.15
C GLY A 22 -2.27 13.17 7.76
N ALA A 23 -1.57 13.54 6.69
CA ALA A 23 -2.08 13.34 5.34
C ALA A 23 -2.17 11.85 4.96
N ASP A 24 -3.15 11.53 4.11
CA ASP A 24 -3.35 10.17 3.63
C ASP A 24 -2.32 9.82 2.54
N LEU A 25 -1.50 8.80 2.79
CA LEU A 25 -0.53 8.31 1.82
C LEU A 25 -1.21 7.79 0.53
N ALA A 26 -2.43 7.28 0.62
CA ALA A 26 -3.20 6.85 -0.55
C ALA A 26 -3.57 8.04 -1.45
N GLU A 27 -3.87 9.21 -0.87
CA GLU A 27 -4.11 10.43 -1.63
C GLU A 27 -2.85 10.82 -2.42
N GLY A 28 -1.68 10.81 -1.77
CA GLY A 28 -0.42 11.10 -2.44
C GLY A 28 -0.14 10.16 -3.62
N ALA A 29 -0.40 8.86 -3.46
CA ALA A 29 -0.24 7.89 -4.54
C ALA A 29 -1.25 8.07 -5.68
N LEU A 30 -2.49 8.49 -5.38
CA LEU A 30 -3.47 8.83 -6.41
C LEU A 30 -3.05 10.09 -7.19
N TRP A 31 -2.48 11.10 -6.52
CA TRP A 31 -1.91 12.26 -7.20
C TRP A 31 -0.74 11.91 -8.13
N ILE A 32 0.08 10.91 -7.79
CA ILE A 32 1.07 10.38 -8.73
C ILE A 32 0.39 9.75 -9.95
N SER A 33 -0.72 9.05 -9.75
CA SER A 33 -1.48 8.38 -10.82
C SER A 33 -2.14 9.36 -11.79
N VAL A 34 -2.36 10.62 -11.39
CA VAL A 34 -2.85 11.70 -12.27
C VAL A 34 -1.91 11.97 -13.45
N LEU A 35 -0.61 11.68 -13.31
CA LEU A 35 0.35 11.84 -14.41
C LEU A 35 0.04 10.95 -15.61
N GLU A 36 -0.58 9.79 -15.37
CA GLU A 36 -1.03 8.86 -16.40
C GLU A 36 -2.51 9.03 -16.73
N THR A 37 -3.32 9.43 -15.75
CA THR A 37 -4.78 9.64 -15.87
C THR A 37 -5.16 11.05 -15.38
N PRO A 38 -5.09 12.11 -16.23
CA PRO A 38 -5.26 13.49 -15.78
C PRO A 38 -6.58 13.81 -15.08
N ASP A 39 -7.68 13.20 -15.53
CA ASP A 39 -9.03 13.44 -14.98
C ASP A 39 -9.41 12.42 -13.88
N LEU A 40 -8.43 11.83 -13.20
CA LEU A 40 -8.66 10.80 -12.19
C LEU A 40 -9.58 11.31 -11.06
N PRO A 41 -10.72 10.64 -10.78
CA PRO A 41 -11.60 11.01 -9.69
C PRO A 41 -11.04 10.54 -8.34
N ILE A 42 -10.00 11.20 -7.84
CA ILE A 42 -9.26 10.82 -6.61
C ILE A 42 -10.20 10.51 -5.44
N ASN A 43 -11.21 11.35 -5.22
CA ASN A 43 -12.16 11.19 -4.10
C ASN A 43 -12.99 9.90 -4.18
N ASP A 44 -13.23 9.37 -5.38
CA ASP A 44 -13.96 8.11 -5.53
C ASP A 44 -13.12 6.92 -5.04
N TYR A 45 -11.81 6.94 -5.31
CA TYR A 45 -10.86 5.93 -4.84
C TYR A 45 -10.60 6.03 -3.33
N LEU A 46 -10.49 7.24 -2.79
CA LEU A 46 -10.42 7.46 -1.33
C LEU A 46 -11.70 6.97 -0.64
N GLY A 47 -12.87 7.32 -1.18
CA GLY A 47 -14.15 6.84 -0.69
C GLY A 47 -14.30 5.32 -0.83
N TRP A 48 -13.69 4.71 -1.86
CA TRP A 48 -13.63 3.25 -1.97
C TRP A 48 -12.81 2.63 -0.83
N LEU A 49 -11.66 3.21 -0.45
CA LEU A 49 -10.88 2.75 0.70
C LEU A 49 -11.66 2.87 2.01
N ASP A 50 -12.36 3.99 2.23
CA ASP A 50 -13.17 4.22 3.43
C ASP A 50 -14.31 3.18 3.55
N ARG A 51 -15.05 2.95 2.46
CA ARG A 51 -16.11 1.93 2.43
C ARG A 51 -15.55 0.53 2.64
N THR A 52 -14.39 0.25 2.07
CA THR A 52 -13.73 -1.06 2.21
C THR A 52 -13.25 -1.29 3.64
N ALA A 53 -12.71 -0.27 4.31
CA ALA A 53 -12.37 -0.35 5.72
C ALA A 53 -13.63 -0.57 6.59
N ALA A 54 -14.70 0.18 6.34
CA ALA A 54 -15.98 -0.01 7.06
C ALA A 54 -16.60 -1.40 6.82
N ASP A 55 -16.37 -2.01 5.65
CA ASP A 55 -16.77 -3.39 5.38
C ASP A 55 -15.88 -4.40 6.09
N ALA A 56 -14.55 -4.21 6.06
CA ALA A 56 -13.60 -5.03 6.80
C ALA A 56 -13.95 -5.06 8.30
N GLN A 57 -14.20 -3.89 8.91
CA GLN A 57 -14.58 -3.75 10.32
C GLN A 57 -15.80 -4.61 10.72
N ARG A 58 -16.72 -4.86 9.78
CA ARG A 58 -17.95 -5.65 10.01
C ARG A 58 -17.77 -7.14 9.72
N THR A 59 -16.79 -7.51 8.90
CA THR A 59 -16.66 -8.86 8.33
C THR A 59 -15.51 -9.66 8.95
N ILE A 60 -14.40 -9.01 9.30
CA ILE A 60 -13.26 -9.70 9.93
C ILE A 60 -13.49 -9.84 11.43
N SER A 61 -13.27 -11.03 11.98
CA SER A 61 -13.48 -11.30 13.41
C SER A 61 -12.50 -10.54 14.31
N ARG A 62 -11.30 -10.26 13.80
CA ARG A 62 -10.26 -9.47 14.45
C ARG A 62 -9.49 -8.69 13.40
N VAL A 63 -9.23 -7.41 13.69
CA VAL A 63 -8.45 -6.54 12.83
C VAL A 63 -6.96 -6.74 13.13
N ASP A 64 -6.43 -7.93 12.86
CA ASP A 64 -5.01 -8.24 13.01
C ASP A 64 -4.35 -8.53 11.65
N ALA A 65 -3.05 -8.81 11.67
CA ALA A 65 -2.29 -9.03 10.44
C ALA A 65 -2.88 -10.16 9.56
N PRO A 66 -3.19 -11.36 10.09
CA PRO A 66 -3.92 -12.40 9.36
C PRO A 66 -5.30 -11.98 8.85
N GLY A 67 -6.14 -11.38 9.70
CA GLY A 67 -7.51 -11.01 9.35
C GLY A 67 -7.55 -10.00 8.21
N LEU A 68 -6.76 -8.92 8.31
CA LEU A 68 -6.69 -7.91 7.27
C LEU A 68 -6.01 -8.42 5.99
N LEU A 69 -5.01 -9.29 6.11
CA LEU A 69 -4.40 -9.91 4.92
C LEU A 69 -5.42 -10.81 4.20
N GLY A 70 -6.20 -11.59 4.95
CA GLY A 70 -7.31 -12.39 4.41
C GLY A 70 -8.37 -11.52 3.73
N MET A 71 -8.70 -10.35 4.28
CA MET A 71 -9.57 -9.38 3.61
C MET A 71 -8.98 -8.92 2.28
N VAL A 72 -7.74 -8.42 2.27
CA VAL A 72 -7.07 -7.93 1.05
C VAL A 72 -6.92 -9.02 0.00
N ARG A 73 -6.51 -10.22 0.42
CA ARG A 73 -6.23 -11.33 -0.47
C ARG A 73 -7.51 -12.05 -0.86
N ASP A 74 -8.24 -12.58 0.09
CA ASP A 74 -9.25 -13.59 -0.21
C ASP A 74 -10.61 -12.98 -0.44
N HIS A 75 -10.94 -11.86 0.20
CA HIS A 75 -12.17 -11.14 -0.08
C HIS A 75 -12.02 -10.21 -1.29
N LEU A 76 -11.04 -9.30 -1.26
CA LEU A 76 -10.84 -8.28 -2.29
C LEU A 76 -10.03 -8.75 -3.51
N LYS A 77 -9.45 -9.96 -3.46
CA LYS A 77 -8.75 -10.63 -4.57
C LYS A 77 -7.49 -9.91 -5.07
N PHE A 78 -6.87 -9.04 -4.26
CA PHE A 78 -5.60 -8.42 -4.63
C PHE A 78 -4.46 -9.44 -4.72
N ARG A 79 -3.68 -9.41 -5.80
CA ARG A 79 -2.54 -10.31 -6.02
C ARG A 79 -1.37 -9.59 -6.66
N GLY A 80 -0.16 -10.07 -6.38
CA GLY A 80 1.02 -9.68 -7.16
C GLY A 80 0.84 -9.99 -8.65
N ASP A 81 1.46 -9.17 -9.50
CA ASP A 81 1.55 -9.41 -10.94
C ASP A 81 2.99 -9.78 -11.33
N ASP A 82 3.41 -11.00 -10.99
CA ASP A 82 4.73 -11.51 -11.38
C ASP A 82 4.89 -11.65 -12.90
N GLN A 83 3.79 -11.89 -13.62
CA GLN A 83 3.81 -12.10 -15.07
C GLN A 83 4.08 -10.80 -15.83
N ASN A 84 3.53 -9.69 -15.35
CA ASN A 84 3.67 -8.38 -15.98
C ASN A 84 4.26 -7.37 -15.00
N TYR A 85 5.30 -7.76 -14.25
CA TYR A 85 5.83 -6.99 -13.12
C TYR A 85 6.14 -5.53 -13.46
N TYR A 86 6.73 -5.28 -14.63
CA TYR A 86 7.14 -3.94 -15.09
C TYR A 86 6.06 -3.15 -15.83
N ASP A 87 4.82 -3.64 -15.86
CA ASP A 87 3.70 -2.85 -16.37
C ASP A 87 3.48 -1.61 -15.48
N ALA A 88 3.55 -0.42 -16.08
CA ALA A 88 3.42 0.85 -15.37
C ALA A 88 2.10 0.97 -14.58
N ARG A 89 1.04 0.28 -15.04
CA ARG A 89 -0.26 0.23 -14.35
C ARG A 89 -0.17 -0.42 -12.97
N ASN A 90 0.83 -1.26 -12.72
CA ASN A 90 1.01 -1.87 -11.40
C ASN A 90 1.54 -0.87 -10.36
N SER A 91 2.03 0.30 -10.80
CA SER A 91 2.53 1.39 -9.96
C SER A 91 1.50 2.50 -9.73
N CYS A 92 0.41 2.55 -10.50
CA CYS A 92 -0.64 3.57 -10.37
C CYS A 92 -1.78 3.03 -9.48
N LEU A 93 -2.09 3.72 -8.38
CA LEU A 93 -2.97 3.17 -7.34
C LEU A 93 -4.40 2.95 -7.83
N ASP A 94 -4.92 3.82 -8.70
CA ASP A 94 -6.21 3.68 -9.37
C ASP A 94 -6.29 2.36 -10.15
N GLN A 95 -5.29 2.11 -10.99
CA GLN A 95 -5.20 0.92 -11.82
C GLN A 95 -5.03 -0.35 -10.97
N VAL A 96 -4.27 -0.27 -9.87
CA VAL A 96 -4.10 -1.38 -8.94
C VAL A 96 -5.42 -1.70 -8.24
N ILE A 97 -6.16 -0.68 -7.79
CA ILE A 97 -7.49 -0.84 -7.20
C ILE A 97 -8.44 -1.51 -8.20
N ASP A 98 -8.52 -1.01 -9.42
CA ASP A 98 -9.48 -1.52 -10.40
C ASP A 98 -9.13 -2.93 -10.90
N ARG A 99 -7.85 -3.20 -11.17
CA ARG A 99 -7.39 -4.50 -11.69
C ARG A 99 -7.17 -5.54 -10.60
N ARG A 100 -7.09 -5.12 -9.34
CA ARG A 100 -6.67 -5.95 -8.19
C ARG A 100 -5.29 -6.58 -8.36
N ARG A 101 -4.39 -5.92 -9.13
CA ARG A 101 -3.03 -6.40 -9.42
C ARG A 101 -2.03 -5.26 -9.27
N GLY A 102 -0.90 -5.53 -8.61
CA GLY A 102 0.12 -4.51 -8.36
C GLY A 102 1.50 -5.08 -8.05
N ILE A 103 2.46 -4.18 -7.84
CA ILE A 103 3.82 -4.47 -7.35
C ILE A 103 3.87 -4.40 -5.81
N PRO A 104 4.99 -4.81 -5.17
CA PRO A 104 5.08 -4.88 -3.71
C PRO A 104 4.70 -3.59 -2.99
N ILE A 105 5.16 -2.43 -3.46
CA ILE A 105 4.88 -1.15 -2.81
C ILE A 105 3.41 -0.73 -2.91
N THR A 106 2.76 -0.94 -4.06
CA THR A 106 1.35 -0.53 -4.24
C THR A 106 0.37 -1.43 -3.51
N LEU A 107 0.63 -2.74 -3.44
CA LEU A 107 -0.18 -3.65 -2.65
C LEU A 107 0.01 -3.44 -1.14
N SER A 108 1.24 -3.14 -0.71
CA SER A 108 1.52 -2.72 0.67
C SER A 108 0.86 -1.40 1.03
N LEU A 109 0.77 -0.45 0.10
CA LEU A 109 0.04 0.80 0.31
C LEU A 109 -1.46 0.57 0.53
N ILE A 110 -2.10 -0.31 -0.26
CA ILE A 110 -3.52 -0.66 -0.03
C ILE A 110 -3.73 -1.27 1.34
N TYR A 111 -2.87 -2.21 1.72
CA TYR A 111 -2.93 -2.82 3.05
C TYR A 111 -2.78 -1.77 4.16
N LEU A 112 -1.78 -0.91 4.05
CA LEU A 112 -1.49 0.14 5.02
C LEU A 112 -2.64 1.16 5.11
N ALA A 113 -3.19 1.58 3.97
CA ALA A 113 -4.32 2.52 3.92
C ALA A 113 -5.55 1.96 4.63
N LEU A 114 -5.82 0.66 4.50
CA LEU A 114 -6.91 -0.01 5.23
C LEU A 114 -6.59 -0.16 6.72
N ALA A 115 -5.38 -0.57 7.08
CA ALA A 115 -4.96 -0.72 8.47
C ALA A 115 -5.10 0.59 9.26
N ILE A 116 -4.60 1.70 8.70
CA ILE A 116 -4.68 3.03 9.32
C ILE A 116 -6.15 3.47 9.50
N ARG A 117 -7.00 3.25 8.48
CA ARG A 117 -8.44 3.56 8.57
C ARG A 117 -9.18 2.74 9.63
N LEU A 118 -8.69 1.53 9.88
CA LEU A 118 -9.21 0.63 10.91
C LEU A 118 -8.62 0.94 12.31
N GLY A 119 -7.74 1.92 12.42
CA GLY A 119 -7.12 2.32 13.69
C GLY A 119 -5.95 1.43 14.14
N GLU A 120 -5.42 0.59 13.24
CA GLU A 120 -4.30 -0.29 13.56
C GLU A 120 -2.94 0.40 13.44
N ASP A 121 -2.01 0.02 14.33
CA ASP A 121 -0.60 0.40 14.21
C ASP A 121 0.07 -0.42 13.11
N ALA A 122 0.17 0.17 11.93
CA ALA A 122 0.87 -0.37 10.80
C ALA A 122 1.85 0.64 10.19
N ALA A 123 2.99 0.15 9.72
CA ALA A 123 4.05 0.96 9.11
C ALA A 123 4.70 0.23 7.94
N GLY A 124 5.09 0.98 6.90
CA GLY A 124 5.85 0.43 5.79
C GLY A 124 7.26 0.01 6.20
N VAL A 125 7.75 -1.08 5.63
CA VAL A 125 9.09 -1.62 5.87
C VAL A 125 9.79 -1.82 4.53
N ASN A 126 10.91 -1.12 4.34
CA ASN A 126 11.74 -1.29 3.16
C ASN A 126 12.55 -2.59 3.27
N ALA A 127 12.56 -3.37 2.19
CA ALA A 127 13.38 -4.56 2.03
C ALA A 127 14.07 -4.53 0.66
N PRO A 128 15.23 -5.19 0.47
CA PRO A 128 15.89 -5.21 -0.82
C PRO A 128 14.97 -5.73 -1.92
N GLY A 129 14.71 -4.90 -2.93
CA GLY A 129 13.84 -5.24 -4.05
C GLY A 129 12.37 -5.48 -3.69
N HIS A 130 11.93 -5.12 -2.47
CA HIS A 130 10.57 -5.42 -2.00
C HIS A 130 10.09 -4.40 -0.95
N PHE A 131 8.78 -4.25 -0.78
CA PHE A 131 8.23 -3.37 0.26
C PHE A 131 7.14 -4.11 1.04
N LEU A 132 7.28 -4.11 2.36
CA LEU A 132 6.48 -4.89 3.30
C LEU A 132 5.72 -3.96 4.26
N VAL A 133 4.85 -4.52 5.08
CA VAL A 133 4.15 -3.78 6.15
C VAL A 133 4.41 -4.46 7.49
N ARG A 134 4.84 -3.70 8.50
CA ARG A 134 4.76 -4.10 9.91
C ARG A 134 3.34 -3.81 10.38
N HIS A 135 2.67 -4.79 10.95
CA HIS A 135 1.38 -4.63 11.63
C HIS A 135 1.48 -5.36 12.98
N GLY A 136 1.58 -4.58 14.07
CA GLY A 136 2.02 -5.09 15.37
C GLY A 136 3.39 -5.78 15.29
N ASP A 137 3.46 -7.04 15.75
CA ASP A 137 4.67 -7.88 15.73
C ASP A 137 4.84 -8.72 14.46
N THR A 138 3.95 -8.53 13.48
CA THR A 138 3.95 -9.30 12.23
C THR A 138 4.44 -8.46 11.07
N ILE A 139 5.32 -9.04 10.26
CA ILE A 139 5.67 -8.52 8.95
C ILE A 139 4.75 -9.18 7.91
N VAL A 140 4.08 -8.35 7.14
CA VAL A 140 3.09 -8.70 6.14
C VAL A 140 3.68 -8.44 4.77
N ASP A 141 3.55 -9.43 3.88
CA ASP A 141 3.84 -9.32 2.46
C ASP A 141 2.52 -9.43 1.67
N PRO A 142 1.81 -8.33 1.38
CA PRO A 142 0.55 -8.37 0.62
C PRO A 142 0.72 -8.89 -0.81
N PHE A 143 1.89 -8.66 -1.40
CA PHE A 143 2.22 -9.13 -2.75
C PHE A 143 2.26 -10.66 -2.81
N ARG A 144 2.98 -11.30 -1.88
CA ARG A 144 3.04 -12.77 -1.79
C ARG A 144 1.86 -13.38 -1.05
N GLY A 145 1.21 -12.63 -0.18
CA GLY A 145 0.16 -13.11 0.72
C GLY A 145 0.75 -13.91 1.87
N ALA A 146 1.90 -13.46 2.37
CA ALA A 146 2.65 -14.15 3.40
C ALA A 146 2.75 -13.30 4.67
N LEU A 147 2.91 -14.00 5.79
CA LEU A 147 3.17 -13.42 7.09
C LEU A 147 4.47 -14.00 7.63
N MET A 148 5.25 -13.19 8.34
CA MET A 148 6.43 -13.65 9.05
C MET A 148 6.58 -12.87 10.36
N SER A 149 7.21 -13.49 11.36
CA SER A 149 7.56 -12.79 12.58
C SER A 149 8.66 -11.75 12.31
N ARG A 150 8.76 -10.72 13.15
CA ARG A 150 9.90 -9.78 13.12
C ARG A 150 11.24 -10.51 13.23
N SER A 151 11.33 -11.55 14.04
CA SER A 151 12.56 -12.36 14.20
C SER A 151 12.93 -13.12 12.91
N ALA A 152 11.96 -13.71 12.23
CA ALA A 152 12.20 -14.40 10.97
C ALA A 152 12.65 -13.42 9.87
N PHE A 153 12.03 -12.24 9.80
CA PHE A 153 12.43 -11.18 8.88
C PHE A 153 13.86 -10.68 9.15
N ALA A 154 14.20 -10.42 10.42
CA ALA A 154 15.54 -10.00 10.82
C ALA A 154 16.62 -11.03 10.46
N ASN A 155 16.33 -12.32 10.68
CA ASN A 155 17.24 -13.41 10.31
C ASN A 155 17.39 -13.53 8.79
N HIS A 156 16.33 -13.28 8.01
CA HIS A 156 16.40 -13.28 6.56
C HIS A 156 17.32 -12.17 6.04
N LEU A 157 17.20 -10.96 6.58
CA LEU A 157 18.08 -9.84 6.24
C LEU A 157 19.54 -10.12 6.60
N GLU A 158 19.79 -10.69 7.78
CA GLU A 158 21.13 -11.10 8.21
C GLU A 158 21.75 -12.14 7.26
N GLY A 159 20.96 -13.12 6.81
CA GLY A 159 21.38 -14.10 5.80
C GLY A 159 21.75 -13.50 4.43
N LEU A 160 21.25 -12.30 4.12
CA LEU A 160 21.60 -11.53 2.93
C LEU A 160 22.80 -10.60 3.14
N GLY A 161 23.42 -10.62 4.33
CA GLY A 161 24.52 -9.72 4.70
C GLY A 161 24.07 -8.28 4.96
N LEU A 162 22.79 -8.06 5.26
CA LEU A 162 22.21 -6.74 5.47
C LEU A 162 21.99 -6.45 6.94
N PRO A 163 22.07 -5.16 7.35
CA PRO A 163 21.82 -4.79 8.73
C PRO A 163 20.37 -5.08 9.11
N LYS A 164 20.17 -5.44 10.39
CA LYS A 164 18.82 -5.59 10.95
C LYS A 164 18.12 -4.22 10.95
N PRO A 165 16.80 -4.17 10.70
CA PRO A 165 16.05 -2.92 10.78
C PRO A 165 16.22 -2.34 12.19
N SER A 166 16.54 -1.05 12.28
CA SER A 166 16.64 -0.36 13.57
C SER A 166 15.30 -0.43 14.30
N GLU A 167 15.33 -0.75 15.60
CA GLU A 167 14.19 -0.62 16.50
C GLU A 167 13.90 0.87 16.70
N GLN A 168 13.17 1.49 15.76
CA GLN A 168 12.54 2.80 15.95
C GLN A 168 11.05 2.59 16.15
#